data_AF-A0A966AU68-F1
#
_entry.id   AF-A0A966AU68-F1
#
_cell.length_a   1.000
_cell.length_b   1.000
_cell.length_c   1.000
_cell.angle_alpha   90.00
_cell.angle_beta   90.00
_cell.angle_gamma   90.00
#
_symmetry.space_group_name_H-M   'P 1'
#
loop_
_entity.id
_entity.type
_entity.pdbx_description
1 polymer ?
#
loop_
_entity_poly.entity_id
_entity_poly.type
_entity_poly.pdbx_seq_one_letter_code
_entity_poly.pdbx_strand_id
1 'polypeptide(L)'
;MASPFKGGLLGKSILALICVLTTSAFFSGCGGNQQFETVLSDETVSAGINFWHDNGMSGELYFAETVGPGVALFDWDSDGDMD
;
A
#
# COMPACT_ATOMS: atom_id res chain seq x y z
N MET A 1 -40.52 0.55 47.86
CA MET A 1 -39.14 0.99 48.17
C MET A 1 -38.57 -0.01 49.18
N ALA A 2 -37.91 -1.06 48.71
CA ALA A 2 -37.40 -2.16 49.54
C ALA A 2 -35.91 -2.38 49.30
N SER A 3 -35.19 -2.37 50.42
CA SER A 3 -33.77 -2.54 50.78
C SER A 3 -32.73 -3.12 49.80
N PRO A 4 -31.43 -2.74 49.98
CA PRO A 4 -30.29 -3.28 49.24
C PRO A 4 -29.93 -4.71 49.71
N PHE A 5 -29.63 -5.59 48.76
CA PHE A 5 -29.21 -6.97 49.01
C PHE A 5 -27.89 -7.03 49.79
N LYS A 6 -27.97 -7.40 51.09
CA LYS A 6 -26.84 -7.85 51.90
C LYS A 6 -26.62 -9.35 51.65
N GLY A 7 -25.79 -9.69 50.67
CA GLY A 7 -25.40 -11.07 50.35
C GLY A 7 -24.15 -11.52 51.14
N GLY A 8 -24.24 -12.68 51.81
CA GLY A 8 -23.21 -13.24 52.68
C GLY A 8 -21.93 -13.71 51.97
N LEU A 9 -20.90 -14.00 52.78
CA LEU A 9 -19.52 -14.28 52.37
C LEU A 9 -19.37 -15.41 51.33
N LEU A 10 -20.28 -16.38 51.30
CA LEU A 10 -20.32 -17.49 50.33
C LEU A 10 -20.66 -17.04 48.89
N GLY A 11 -21.46 -15.98 48.74
CA GLY A 11 -21.87 -15.48 47.42
C GLY A 11 -20.76 -14.70 46.71
N LYS A 12 -19.86 -14.08 47.48
CA LYS A 12 -18.74 -13.29 46.95
C LYS A 12 -17.62 -14.16 46.38
N SER A 13 -17.36 -15.33 46.96
CA SER A 13 -16.31 -16.25 46.52
C SER A 13 -16.70 -17.03 45.25
N ILE A 14 -17.97 -17.40 45.09
CA ILE A 14 -18.46 -18.05 43.86
C ILE A 14 -18.41 -17.07 42.68
N LEU A 15 -18.77 -15.81 42.90
CA LEU A 15 -18.73 -14.78 41.86
C LEU A 15 -17.28 -14.46 41.42
N ALA A 16 -16.34 -14.46 42.38
CA ALA A 16 -14.92 -14.27 42.09
C ALA A 16 -14.33 -15.44 41.26
N LEU A 17 -14.71 -16.68 41.56
CA LEU A 17 -14.23 -17.86 40.83
C LEU A 17 -14.73 -17.90 39.38
N ILE A 18 -15.99 -17.53 39.15
CA ILE A 18 -16.57 -17.41 37.80
C ILE A 18 -15.82 -16.34 37.00
N CYS A 19 -15.48 -15.21 37.62
CA CYS A 19 -14.75 -14.13 36.96
C CYS A 19 -13.31 -14.53 36.55
N VAL A 20 -12.62 -15.32 37.38
CA VAL A 20 -11.26 -15.81 37.09
C VAL A 20 -11.25 -16.91 36.01
N LEU A 21 -12.28 -17.76 35.98
CA LEU A 21 -12.43 -18.81 34.97
C LEU A 21 -12.84 -18.27 33.59
N THR A 22 -13.61 -17.19 33.54
CA THR A 22 -13.99 -16.56 32.26
C THR A 22 -12.86 -15.71 31.69
N THR A 23 -12.07 -15.04 32.52
CA THR A 23 -10.98 -14.14 32.06
C THR A 23 -9.80 -14.88 31.41
N SER A 24 -9.50 -16.12 31.82
CA SER A 24 -8.40 -16.90 31.24
C SER A 24 -8.70 -17.46 29.84
N ALA A 25 -9.99 -17.64 29.49
CA ALA A 25 -10.41 -18.13 28.18
C ALA A 25 -10.37 -17.05 27.08
N PHE A 26 -10.40 -15.76 27.44
CA PHE A 26 -10.39 -14.66 26.47
C PHE A 26 -8.99 -14.23 26.01
N PHE A 27 -7.92 -14.61 26.73
CA PHE A 27 -6.56 -14.11 26.44
C PHE A 27 -5.71 -15.06 25.57
N SER A 28 -6.20 -16.25 25.24
CA SER A 28 -5.38 -17.33 24.68
C SER A 28 -5.51 -17.51 23.16
N GLY A 29 -5.37 -16.43 22.40
CA GLY A 29 -5.24 -16.58 20.94
C GLY A 29 -5.28 -15.30 20.12
N CYS A 30 -4.18 -14.54 20.09
CA CYS A 30 -3.96 -13.48 19.10
C CYS A 30 -2.46 -13.39 18.76
N GLY A 31 -1.92 -14.45 18.18
CA GLY A 31 -0.52 -14.52 17.72
C GLY A 31 -0.43 -15.18 16.35
N GLY A 32 -1.33 -14.82 15.42
CA GLY A 32 -1.28 -15.29 14.04
C GLY A 32 -0.36 -14.38 13.21
N ASN A 33 0.66 -14.95 12.58
CA ASN A 33 1.45 -14.27 11.55
C ASN A 33 0.54 -14.00 10.35
N GLN A 34 0.14 -12.74 10.15
CA GLN A 34 -0.64 -12.32 8.98
C GLN A 34 0.35 -12.07 7.82
N GLN A 35 0.58 -13.09 7.01
CA GLN A 35 1.38 -12.96 5.79
C GLN A 35 0.46 -12.43 4.69
N PHE A 36 0.65 -11.17 4.31
CA PHE A 36 -0.11 -10.53 3.24
C PHE A 36 0.52 -10.92 1.90
N GLU A 37 0.00 -11.98 1.30
CA GLU A 37 0.30 -12.31 -0.09
C GLU A 37 -0.57 -11.41 -0.98
N THR A 38 -0.03 -10.28 -1.42
CA THR A 38 -0.72 -9.40 -2.35
C THR A 38 -0.61 -9.92 -3.77
N VAL A 39 -1.54 -10.80 -4.13
CA VAL A 39 -1.89 -10.96 -5.53
C VAL A 39 -2.72 -9.74 -5.92
N LEU A 40 -2.19 -8.91 -6.81
CA LEU A 40 -2.94 -7.78 -7.37
C LEU A 40 -3.97 -8.33 -8.37
N SER A 41 -5.24 -8.03 -8.16
CA SER A 41 -6.32 -8.31 -9.10
C SER A 41 -6.61 -7.09 -9.97
N ASP A 42 -7.04 -7.33 -11.21
CA ASP A 42 -7.56 -6.30 -12.10
C ASP A 42 -9.00 -5.96 -11.69
N GLU A 43 -9.22 -4.75 -11.19
CA GLU A 43 -10.53 -4.23 -10.77
C GLU A 43 -11.13 -3.24 -11.79
N THR A 44 -10.52 -3.05 -12.96
CA THR A 44 -10.95 -2.05 -13.95
C THR A 44 -12.40 -2.23 -14.38
N VAL A 45 -12.81 -3.47 -14.67
CA VAL A 45 -14.18 -3.82 -15.04
C VAL A 45 -15.17 -3.56 -13.90
N SER A 46 -14.81 -3.96 -12.67
CA SER A 46 -15.64 -3.78 -11.47
C SER A 46 -15.86 -2.30 -11.14
N ALA A 47 -14.81 -1.49 -11.32
CA ALA A 47 -14.85 -0.04 -11.16
C ALA A 47 -15.52 0.68 -12.35
N GLY A 48 -15.88 -0.03 -13.43
CA GLY A 48 -16.41 0.56 -14.65
C GLY A 48 -15.41 1.46 -15.38
N ILE A 49 -14.10 1.29 -15.12
CA ILE A 49 -13.03 2.07 -15.72
C ILE A 49 -12.60 1.40 -17.02
N ASN A 50 -12.72 2.11 -18.13
CA ASN A 50 -12.18 1.69 -19.41
C ASN A 50 -11.04 2.64 -19.81
N PHE A 51 -9.80 2.16 -19.72
CA PHE A 51 -8.65 2.95 -20.14
C PHE A 51 -8.55 2.95 -21.66
N TRP A 52 -8.58 4.13 -22.25
CA TRP A 52 -8.24 4.34 -23.64
C TRP A 52 -7.06 5.31 -23.72
N HIS A 53 -6.00 4.88 -24.39
CA HIS A 53 -4.83 5.72 -24.64
C HIS A 53 -4.85 6.16 -26.10
N ASP A 54 -4.88 7.47 -26.29
CA ASP A 54 -4.59 8.10 -27.56
C ASP A 54 -3.29 8.87 -27.40
N ASN A 55 -2.34 8.60 -28.26
CA ASN A 55 -1.05 9.27 -28.21
C ASN A 55 -1.13 10.72 -28.74
N GLY A 56 -2.28 11.13 -29.29
CA GLY A 56 -2.54 12.47 -29.81
C GLY A 56 -1.62 12.87 -30.96
N MET A 57 -0.95 11.93 -31.62
CA MET A 57 0.05 12.27 -32.63
C MET A 57 -0.63 12.72 -33.94
N SER A 58 -0.24 13.89 -34.47
CA SER A 58 -0.73 14.37 -35.76
C SER A 58 -0.11 13.63 -36.96
N GLY A 59 0.88 12.77 -36.73
CA GLY A 59 1.68 12.10 -37.77
C GLY A 59 2.79 12.98 -38.34
N GLU A 60 2.78 14.28 -38.03
CA GLU A 60 3.87 15.20 -38.36
C GLU A 60 5.05 14.99 -37.42
N LEU A 61 6.26 15.03 -37.97
CA LEU A 61 7.49 14.85 -37.22
C LEU A 61 8.07 16.23 -36.92
N TYR A 62 7.98 16.64 -35.66
CA TYR A 62 8.59 17.86 -35.15
C TYR A 62 9.77 17.52 -34.26
N PHE A 63 10.79 18.36 -34.31
CA PHE A 63 11.77 18.40 -33.24
C PHE A 63 11.13 19.15 -32.07
N ALA A 64 10.79 18.41 -31.00
CA ALA A 64 10.25 18.97 -29.77
C ALA A 64 11.28 19.79 -28.98
N GLU A 65 12.55 19.75 -29.40
CA GLU A 65 13.67 20.45 -28.80
C GLU A 65 14.49 21.18 -29.87
N THR A 66 15.31 22.14 -29.44
CA THR A 66 16.24 22.81 -30.35
C THR A 66 17.29 21.82 -30.83
N VAL A 67 17.27 21.50 -32.11
CA VAL A 67 18.36 20.75 -32.74
C VAL A 67 19.49 21.74 -32.99
N GLY A 68 20.60 21.55 -32.27
CA GLY A 68 21.81 22.32 -32.49
C GLY A 68 22.32 22.14 -33.93
N PRO A 69 23.01 23.14 -34.49
CA PRO A 69 23.66 22.98 -35.78
C PRO A 69 24.61 21.79 -35.73
N GLY A 70 24.63 20.96 -36.79
CA GLY A 70 25.64 19.92 -36.92
C GLY A 70 27.04 20.54 -36.95
N VAL A 71 28.01 19.86 -36.33
CA VAL A 71 29.43 20.24 -36.37
C VAL A 71 30.15 19.27 -37.31
N ALA A 72 30.98 19.82 -38.19
CA ALA A 72 31.97 19.05 -38.93
C ALA A 72 33.31 19.24 -38.25
N LEU A 73 34.04 18.14 -38.03
CA LEU A 73 35.39 18.15 -37.49
C LEU A 73 36.38 17.78 -38.60
N PHE A 74 37.43 18.56 -38.78
CA PHE A 74 38.48 18.42 -39.77
C PHE A 74 39.81 18.91 -39.18
N ASP A 75 40.79 18.02 -39.13
CA ASP A 75 42.17 18.35 -38.75
C ASP A 75 42.80 19.28 -39.83
N TRP A 76 42.75 20.59 -39.58
CA TRP A 76 43.16 21.60 -40.55
C TRP A 76 44.68 21.75 -40.62
N ASP A 77 45.38 21.61 -39.49
CA ASP A 77 46.81 21.86 -39.40
C ASP A 77 47.68 20.60 -39.25
N SER A 78 47.06 19.42 -39.27
CA SER A 78 47.69 18.10 -39.21
C SER A 78 48.46 17.83 -37.92
N ASP A 79 48.02 18.39 -36.79
CA ASP A 79 48.63 18.14 -35.49
C ASP A 79 48.04 16.90 -34.78
N GLY A 80 46.95 16.36 -35.33
CA GLY A 80 46.32 15.12 -34.89
C GLY A 80 45.18 15.31 -33.89
N ASP A 81 44.82 16.53 -33.52
CA ASP A 81 43.51 16.82 -32.95
C ASP A 81 42.46 17.16 -34.04
N MET A 82 41.20 17.24 -33.63
CA MET A 82 40.07 17.42 -34.53
C MET A 82 39.48 18.82 -34.32
N ASP A 83 39.67 19.69 -35.32
CA ASP A 83 39.19 21.09 -35.33
C ASP A 83 37.85 21.31 -36.04
#